data_AF-M1EIS4-F1
#
_entry.id   AF-M1EIS4-F1
#
_cell.length_a   1.000
_cell.length_b   1.000
_cell.length_c   1.000
_cell.angle_alpha   90.00
_cell.angle_beta   90.00
_cell.angle_gamma   90.00
#
_symmetry.space_group_name_H-M   'P 1'
#
loop_
_entity.id
_entity.type
_entity.pdbx_description
1 polymer ?
#
loop_
_entity_poly.entity_id
_entity_poly.type
_entity_poly.pdbx_seq_one_letter_code
_entity_poly.pdbx_strand_id
1 'polypeptide(L)'
;LPVPPAPRVSLSESRSPPEGDTTLFLSRLSTIWKGFINMQSVAKFVTKAYPVSGCCDYLSEDLPDTIHIGGRITPRTVWDYVGKLKSSVSKELCLIRFHPATEEEEVAYISLYSYFSSRGRFGVVANNSRHVKDLYLIPLSAKDPVPSKLLPFEGPGLESPRPNIILGLVICQRIKRPSGAGELDKVEEKRTRPQTQEETEVSVYPKVSVAPQSERKPPRFQVGSGDMAVSTTPPGTPPP
;
A
#
# COMPACT_ATOMS: atom_id res chain seq x y z
N LEU A 1 -50.92 -7.07 53.26
CA LEU A 1 -49.51 -7.07 52.82
C LEU A 1 -49.44 -6.42 51.44
N PRO A 2 -48.62 -5.38 51.22
CA PRO A 2 -48.42 -4.80 49.90
C PRO A 2 -47.49 -5.67 49.04
N VAL A 3 -47.71 -5.71 47.73
CA VAL A 3 -46.84 -6.41 46.77
C VAL A 3 -45.73 -5.43 46.30
N PRO A 4 -44.45 -5.84 46.23
CA PRO A 4 -43.39 -4.97 45.73
C PRO A 4 -43.50 -4.74 44.21
N PRO A 5 -43.15 -3.54 43.70
CA PRO A 5 -43.11 -3.28 42.26
C PRO A 5 -41.95 -4.01 41.59
N ALA A 6 -42.16 -4.47 40.35
CA ALA A 6 -41.14 -5.12 39.54
C ALA A 6 -39.98 -4.15 39.17
N PRO A 7 -38.73 -4.65 39.03
CA PRO A 7 -37.60 -3.81 38.67
C PRO A 7 -37.77 -3.23 37.25
N ARG A 8 -37.55 -1.93 37.10
CA ARG A 8 -37.47 -1.29 35.78
C ARG A 8 -36.27 -1.87 35.02
N VAL A 9 -36.52 -2.44 33.84
CA VAL A 9 -35.46 -2.77 32.88
C VAL A 9 -34.86 -1.47 32.37
N SER A 10 -33.64 -1.15 32.81
CA SER A 10 -32.87 -0.05 32.22
C SER A 10 -32.55 -0.39 30.77
N LEU A 11 -33.29 0.23 29.84
CA LEU A 11 -32.89 0.30 28.44
C LEU A 11 -31.47 0.90 28.41
N SER A 12 -30.50 0.08 28.03
CA SER A 12 -29.11 0.52 27.96
C SER A 12 -29.00 1.57 26.87
N GLU A 13 -28.42 2.73 27.17
CA GLU A 13 -28.19 3.79 26.18
C GLU A 13 -27.58 3.20 24.91
N SER A 14 -28.31 3.30 23.79
CA SER A 14 -27.75 3.19 22.44
C SER A 14 -26.92 4.44 22.15
N ARG A 15 -25.87 4.62 22.94
CA ARG A 15 -24.96 5.76 22.86
C ARG A 15 -24.30 5.73 21.49
N SER A 16 -24.43 6.81 20.74
CA SER A 16 -23.64 7.01 19.53
C SER A 16 -22.15 6.92 19.87
N PRO A 17 -21.30 6.47 18.92
CA PRO A 17 -19.86 6.48 19.09
C PRO A 17 -19.30 7.88 19.44
N PRO A 18 -18.05 7.97 19.92
CA PRO A 18 -17.40 9.25 20.14
C PRO A 18 -16.90 9.86 18.81
N GLU A 19 -17.81 10.16 17.88
CA GLU A 19 -17.45 10.79 16.59
C GLU A 19 -16.75 12.16 16.79
N GLY A 20 -17.19 12.93 17.78
CA GLY A 20 -16.59 14.23 18.14
C GLY A 20 -15.13 14.11 18.58
N ASP A 21 -14.80 13.15 19.45
CA ASP A 21 -13.42 12.93 19.90
C ASP A 21 -12.54 12.39 18.76
N THR A 22 -13.12 11.52 17.91
CA THR A 22 -12.43 10.92 16.76
C THR A 22 -12.06 11.97 15.72
N THR A 23 -12.99 12.86 15.37
CA THR A 23 -12.75 13.94 14.39
C THR A 23 -11.78 14.99 14.93
N LEU A 24 -11.85 15.32 16.23
CA LEU A 24 -10.89 16.20 16.91
C LEU A 24 -9.48 15.58 17.04
N PHE A 25 -9.37 14.27 17.20
CA PHE A 25 -8.08 13.58 17.15
C PHE A 25 -7.49 13.64 15.73
N LEU A 26 -8.30 13.34 14.71
CA LEU A 26 -7.89 13.30 13.31
C LEU A 26 -7.50 14.66 12.73
N SER A 27 -8.13 15.76 13.15
CA SER A 27 -7.81 17.11 12.65
C SER A 27 -6.38 17.56 13.01
N ARG A 28 -5.76 16.92 14.00
CA ARG A 28 -4.36 17.14 14.42
C ARG A 28 -3.35 16.26 13.67
N LEU A 29 -3.81 15.36 12.80
CA LEU A 29 -2.96 14.45 12.03
C LEU A 29 -3.03 14.75 10.54
N SER A 30 -1.87 14.73 9.86
CA SER A 30 -1.83 14.73 8.41
C SER A 30 -2.44 13.43 7.86
N THR A 31 -3.31 13.56 6.86
CA THR A 31 -3.72 12.43 6.02
C THR A 31 -2.54 12.07 5.12
N ILE A 32 -2.00 10.86 5.28
CA ILE A 32 -0.81 10.37 4.54
C ILE A 32 -1.18 9.74 3.19
N TRP A 33 -2.41 9.29 3.03
CA TRP A 33 -2.95 8.77 1.76
C TRP A 33 -4.48 8.91 1.74
N LYS A 34 -5.06 9.10 0.56
CA LYS A 34 -6.51 9.07 0.31
C LYS A 34 -6.75 8.29 -0.98
N GLY A 35 -7.70 7.36 -0.94
CA GLY A 35 -8.11 6.60 -2.12
C GLY A 35 -9.24 5.64 -1.77
N PHE A 36 -9.42 4.60 -2.57
CA PHE A 36 -10.46 3.60 -2.38
C PHE A 36 -9.93 2.35 -1.69
N ILE A 37 -10.73 1.73 -0.84
CA ILE A 37 -10.61 0.30 -0.52
C ILE A 37 -11.70 -0.44 -1.28
N ASN A 38 -11.35 -1.54 -1.94
CA ASN A 38 -12.25 -2.39 -2.71
C ASN A 38 -12.09 -3.86 -2.29
N MET A 39 -13.16 -4.45 -1.74
CA MET A 39 -13.30 -5.89 -1.57
C MET A 39 -14.51 -6.38 -2.36
N GLN A 40 -14.25 -7.17 -3.40
CA GLN A 40 -15.27 -7.64 -4.34
C GLN A 40 -16.44 -8.31 -3.62
N SER A 41 -17.66 -7.89 -3.96
CA SER A 41 -18.92 -8.37 -3.36
C SER A 41 -19.05 -8.19 -1.84
N VAL A 42 -18.25 -7.30 -1.23
CA VAL A 42 -18.34 -6.94 0.20
C VAL A 42 -18.51 -5.43 0.38
N ALA A 43 -17.58 -4.63 -0.13
CA ALA A 43 -17.59 -3.17 0.01
C ALA A 43 -16.62 -2.50 -0.96
N LYS A 44 -16.97 -1.31 -1.46
CA LYS A 44 -16.03 -0.37 -2.08
C LYS A 44 -16.34 1.04 -1.56
N PHE A 45 -15.34 1.75 -1.06
CA PHE A 45 -15.50 3.08 -0.46
C PHE A 45 -14.23 3.93 -0.53
N VAL A 46 -14.37 5.25 -0.54
CA VAL A 46 -13.28 6.22 -0.35
C VAL A 46 -12.93 6.35 1.13
N THR A 47 -11.64 6.36 1.44
CA THR A 47 -11.12 6.47 2.80
C THR A 47 -9.86 7.34 2.85
N LYS A 48 -9.59 7.88 4.04
CA LYS A 48 -8.35 8.59 4.40
C LYS A 48 -7.53 7.67 5.31
N ALA A 49 -6.23 7.57 5.07
CA ALA A 49 -5.28 6.93 5.95
C ALA A 49 -4.53 7.97 6.80
N TYR A 50 -4.36 7.66 8.08
CA TYR A 50 -3.62 8.46 9.05
C TYR A 50 -2.54 7.60 9.73
N PRO A 51 -1.37 8.16 10.07
CA PRO A 51 -0.30 7.43 10.74
C PRO A 51 -0.69 7.03 12.16
N VAL A 52 -0.14 5.91 12.63
CA VAL A 52 -0.29 5.40 14.01
C VAL A 52 1.08 5.10 14.63
N SER A 53 1.95 4.41 13.89
CA SER A 53 3.30 4.04 14.36
C SER A 53 4.24 3.72 13.18
N GLY A 54 5.53 4.03 13.32
CA GLY A 54 6.57 3.74 12.32
C GLY A 54 6.73 4.81 11.24
N CYS A 55 7.73 4.66 10.37
CA CYS A 55 7.97 5.57 9.23
C CYS A 55 6.93 5.32 8.13
N CYS A 56 6.10 6.31 7.86
CA CYS A 56 4.95 6.21 6.94
C CYS A 56 5.03 7.24 5.80
N ASP A 57 6.15 7.95 5.68
CA ASP A 57 6.31 9.21 4.91
C ASP A 57 6.10 9.03 3.40
N TYR A 58 6.48 7.86 2.87
CA TYR A 58 6.38 7.52 1.44
C TYR A 58 5.07 6.81 1.06
N LEU A 59 4.14 6.61 2.00
CA LEU A 59 2.90 5.86 1.73
C LEU A 59 1.91 6.59 0.81
N SER A 60 2.10 7.89 0.60
CA SER A 60 1.42 8.66 -0.44
C SER A 60 1.77 8.18 -1.86
N GLU A 61 3.03 7.78 -2.09
CA GLU A 61 3.54 7.26 -3.37
C GLU A 61 3.43 5.72 -3.47
N ASP A 62 3.59 5.03 -2.33
CA ASP A 62 3.72 3.58 -2.27
C ASP A 62 2.37 2.83 -2.24
N LEU A 63 1.25 3.50 -1.95
CA LEU A 63 -0.09 2.91 -1.94
C LEU A 63 -0.89 3.29 -3.21
N PRO A 64 -1.51 2.32 -3.91
CA PRO A 64 -2.27 2.58 -5.13
C PRO A 64 -3.61 3.28 -4.84
N ASP A 65 -4.10 4.11 -5.76
CA ASP A 65 -5.40 4.82 -5.70
C ASP A 65 -6.60 3.95 -5.28
N THR A 66 -6.56 2.65 -5.60
CA THR A 66 -7.52 1.65 -5.11
C THR A 66 -6.77 0.45 -4.55
N ILE A 67 -6.93 0.22 -3.25
CA ILE A 67 -6.43 -0.95 -2.53
C ILE A 67 -7.41 -2.12 -2.74
N HIS A 68 -6.97 -3.18 -3.41
CA HIS A 68 -7.79 -4.36 -3.71
C HIS A 68 -7.54 -5.50 -2.72
N ILE A 69 -8.58 -5.88 -1.97
CA ILE A 69 -8.53 -7.00 -1.02
C ILE A 69 -8.71 -8.31 -1.78
N GLY A 70 -7.61 -9.02 -2.02
CA GLY A 70 -7.62 -10.31 -2.72
C GLY A 70 -8.02 -11.51 -1.86
N GLY A 71 -8.07 -11.38 -0.53
CA GLY A 71 -8.42 -12.50 0.34
C GLY A 71 -8.46 -12.22 1.83
N ARG A 72 -8.41 -13.30 2.62
CA ARG A 72 -8.49 -13.28 4.09
C ARG A 72 -7.41 -14.18 4.70
N ILE A 73 -6.63 -13.65 5.63
CA ILE A 73 -5.57 -14.37 6.35
C ILE A 73 -5.91 -14.53 7.84
N THR A 74 -5.42 -15.60 8.46
CA THR A 74 -5.57 -15.87 9.90
C THR A 74 -4.64 -14.98 10.72
N PRO A 75 -5.10 -14.34 11.82
CA PRO A 75 -4.30 -13.41 12.62
C PRO A 75 -2.97 -13.98 13.08
N ARG A 76 -2.97 -15.25 13.53
CA ARG A 76 -1.75 -15.98 13.93
C ARG A 76 -0.65 -15.93 12.87
N THR A 77 -0.99 -16.16 11.59
CA THR A 77 -0.03 -16.17 10.48
C THR A 77 0.65 -14.82 10.30
N VAL A 78 -0.11 -13.72 10.44
CA VAL A 78 0.42 -12.35 10.40
C VAL A 78 1.28 -12.06 11.64
N TRP A 79 0.86 -12.47 12.84
CA TRP A 79 1.63 -12.26 14.06
C TRP A 79 2.92 -13.10 14.15
N ASP A 80 2.93 -14.30 13.57
CA ASP A 80 4.12 -15.14 13.44
C ASP A 80 5.10 -14.56 12.39
N TYR A 81 4.59 -13.94 11.33
CA TYR A 81 5.41 -13.21 10.34
C TYR A 81 5.98 -11.90 10.92
N VAL A 82 5.16 -11.06 11.56
CA VAL A 82 5.59 -9.84 12.27
C VAL A 82 6.61 -10.18 13.37
N GLY A 83 6.46 -11.31 14.06
CA GLY A 83 7.44 -11.80 15.03
C GLY A 83 8.82 -12.06 14.41
N LYS A 84 8.87 -12.63 13.21
CA LYS A 84 10.11 -12.83 12.42
C LYS A 84 10.61 -11.53 11.78
N LEU A 85 9.73 -10.55 11.61
CA LEU A 85 10.05 -9.27 10.97
C LEU A 85 10.85 -8.34 11.90
N LYS A 86 10.60 -8.36 13.22
CA LYS A 86 11.28 -7.46 14.19
C LYS A 86 12.81 -7.66 14.28
N SER A 87 13.38 -8.73 13.72
CA SER A 87 14.83 -8.93 13.58
C SER A 87 15.38 -8.60 12.18
N SER A 88 14.55 -8.09 11.26
CA SER A 88 14.94 -7.77 9.88
C SER A 88 15.45 -6.34 9.75
N VAL A 89 16.73 -6.16 9.45
CA VAL A 89 17.34 -4.82 9.21
C VAL A 89 16.95 -4.19 7.86
N SER A 90 16.31 -4.96 6.97
CA SER A 90 16.03 -4.62 5.56
C SER A 90 14.54 -4.45 5.24
N LYS A 91 13.68 -4.47 6.26
CA LYS A 91 12.24 -4.21 6.16
C LYS A 91 11.80 -3.30 7.30
N GLU A 92 10.80 -2.47 7.06
CA GLU A 92 10.21 -1.56 8.04
C GLU A 92 8.70 -1.79 8.13
N LEU A 93 8.13 -1.51 9.31
CA LEU A 93 6.72 -1.72 9.62
C LEU A 93 6.08 -0.36 9.93
N CYS A 94 5.15 0.07 9.09
CA CYS A 94 4.28 1.20 9.36
C CYS A 94 2.87 0.68 9.71
N LEU A 95 2.28 1.29 10.73
CA LEU A 95 0.89 1.08 11.12
C LEU A 95 0.11 2.36 10.80
N ILE A 96 -0.97 2.21 10.04
CA ILE A 96 -1.90 3.27 9.66
C ILE A 96 -3.30 2.92 10.15
N ARG A 97 -4.18 3.92 10.29
CA ARG A 97 -5.61 3.71 10.48
C ARG A 97 -6.40 4.30 9.32
N PHE A 98 -7.37 3.56 8.83
CA PHE A 98 -8.32 4.03 7.83
C PHE A 98 -9.53 4.67 8.51
N HIS A 99 -10.06 5.74 7.95
CA HIS A 99 -11.30 6.39 8.35
C HIS A 99 -12.10 6.75 7.07
N PRO A 100 -13.43 6.54 7.03
CA PRO A 100 -14.25 6.89 5.87
C PRO A 100 -14.03 8.36 5.45
N ALA A 101 -14.14 8.65 4.15
CA ALA A 101 -13.82 9.99 3.66
C ALA A 101 -14.95 11.02 3.88
N THR A 102 -16.19 10.54 3.90
CA THR A 102 -17.47 11.25 4.11
C THR A 102 -18.49 10.29 4.78
N GLU A 103 -19.66 10.79 5.17
CA GLU A 103 -20.71 10.04 5.89
C GLU A 103 -21.29 8.88 5.06
N GLU A 104 -21.43 9.07 3.74
CA GLU A 104 -22.00 8.08 2.82
C GLU A 104 -21.15 6.80 2.74
N GLU A 105 -19.85 6.91 3.03
CA GLU A 105 -18.87 5.82 2.98
C GLU A 105 -18.83 5.00 4.28
N GLU A 106 -19.47 5.46 5.37
CA GLU A 106 -19.44 4.76 6.67
C GLU A 106 -20.11 3.40 6.60
N VAL A 107 -21.25 3.28 5.91
CA VAL A 107 -21.99 2.01 5.77
C VAL A 107 -21.12 0.93 5.10
N ALA A 108 -20.33 1.32 4.10
CA ALA A 108 -19.41 0.42 3.40
C ALA A 108 -18.16 0.10 4.24
N TYR A 109 -17.62 1.08 4.99
CA TYR A 109 -16.54 0.87 5.95
C TYR A 109 -16.94 -0.11 7.06
N ILE A 110 -18.11 0.10 7.68
CA ILE A 110 -18.68 -0.75 8.73
C ILE A 110 -18.98 -2.15 8.21
N SER A 111 -19.45 -2.27 6.96
CA SER A 111 -19.66 -3.56 6.30
C SER A 111 -18.34 -4.34 6.15
N LEU A 112 -17.25 -3.69 5.73
CA LEU A 112 -15.94 -4.32 5.61
C LEU A 112 -15.33 -4.69 6.98
N TYR A 113 -15.40 -3.79 7.96
CA TYR A 113 -14.99 -4.06 9.34
C TYR A 113 -15.72 -5.29 9.88
N SER A 114 -17.05 -5.31 9.78
CA SER A 114 -17.90 -6.39 10.27
C SER A 114 -17.64 -7.70 9.55
N TYR A 115 -17.38 -7.66 8.23
CA TYR A 115 -17.04 -8.83 7.44
C TYR A 115 -15.77 -9.54 7.95
N PHE A 116 -14.72 -8.79 8.29
CA PHE A 116 -13.49 -9.33 8.86
C PHE A 116 -13.65 -9.75 10.32
N SER A 117 -14.24 -8.88 11.16
CA SER A 117 -14.43 -9.09 12.60
C SER A 117 -15.25 -10.34 12.90
N SER A 118 -16.41 -10.51 12.24
CA SER A 118 -17.30 -11.69 12.39
C SER A 118 -16.66 -13.02 11.98
N ARG A 119 -15.51 -12.99 11.30
CA ARG A 119 -14.80 -14.18 10.80
C ARG A 119 -13.46 -14.42 11.50
N GLY A 120 -13.05 -13.54 12.43
CA GLY A 120 -11.75 -13.63 13.10
C GLY A 120 -10.56 -13.63 12.14
N ARG A 121 -10.64 -12.90 11.03
CA ARG A 121 -9.61 -12.85 9.97
C ARG A 121 -9.27 -11.43 9.57
N PHE A 122 -8.04 -11.26 9.08
CA PHE A 122 -7.56 -10.00 8.50
C PHE A 122 -7.71 -10.03 6.98
N GLY A 123 -7.90 -8.87 6.36
CA GLY A 123 -7.80 -8.74 4.91
C GLY A 123 -6.34 -8.81 4.45
N VAL A 124 -6.11 -9.29 3.23
CA VAL A 124 -4.81 -9.18 2.54
C VAL A 124 -4.99 -8.48 1.19
N VAL A 125 -4.13 -7.52 0.91
CA VAL A 125 -4.11 -6.76 -0.34
C VAL A 125 -3.37 -7.55 -1.42
N ALA A 126 -3.84 -7.45 -2.67
CA ALA A 126 -3.29 -8.20 -3.81
C ALA A 126 -2.63 -7.33 -4.90
N ASN A 127 -2.75 -6.00 -4.83
CA ASN A 127 -2.21 -5.07 -5.83
C ASN A 127 -1.15 -4.11 -5.23
N ASN A 128 -0.28 -4.62 -4.36
CA ASN A 128 0.78 -3.86 -3.72
C ASN A 128 1.75 -3.25 -4.73
N SER A 129 2.33 -2.08 -4.41
CA SER A 129 3.44 -1.52 -5.18
C SER A 129 4.75 -2.29 -4.97
N ARG A 130 5.76 -2.04 -5.81
CA ARG A 130 7.10 -2.67 -5.71
C ARG A 130 7.80 -2.49 -4.35
N HIS A 131 7.44 -1.45 -3.60
CA HIS A 131 8.05 -1.06 -2.33
C HIS A 131 7.36 -1.69 -1.12
N VAL A 132 6.04 -1.91 -1.19
CA VAL A 132 5.23 -2.58 -0.15
C VAL A 132 5.27 -4.09 -0.39
N LYS A 133 5.91 -4.86 0.49
CA LYS A 133 5.92 -6.33 0.38
C LYS A 133 4.57 -6.91 0.76
N ASP A 134 4.03 -6.50 1.88
CA ASP A 134 2.78 -7.02 2.43
C ASP A 134 1.94 -5.86 2.99
N LEU A 135 0.62 -5.97 2.85
CA LEU A 135 -0.35 -5.06 3.46
C LEU A 135 -1.56 -5.86 3.94
N TYR A 136 -1.83 -5.76 5.25
CA TYR A 136 -2.96 -6.43 5.90
C TYR A 136 -3.94 -5.44 6.50
N LEU A 137 -5.24 -5.74 6.39
CA LEU A 137 -6.32 -4.96 7.01
C LEU A 137 -6.78 -5.67 8.28
N ILE A 138 -6.63 -5.01 9.42
CA ILE A 138 -6.87 -5.54 10.76
C ILE A 138 -8.09 -4.82 11.35
N PRO A 139 -9.25 -5.48 11.54
CA PRO A 139 -10.31 -4.92 12.36
C PRO A 139 -9.84 -4.91 13.82
N LEU A 140 -9.98 -3.76 14.49
CA LEU A 140 -9.76 -3.60 15.92
C LEU A 140 -11.00 -2.94 16.54
N SER A 141 -11.59 -3.61 17.53
CA SER A 141 -12.75 -3.09 18.26
C SER A 141 -12.38 -1.89 19.13
N ALA A 142 -13.39 -1.05 19.40
CA ALA A 142 -13.37 -0.04 20.44
C ALA A 142 -12.90 -0.61 21.81
N LYS A 143 -13.28 -1.87 22.10
CA LYS A 143 -13.06 -2.54 23.39
C LYS A 143 -11.85 -3.47 23.43
N ASP A 144 -11.41 -3.99 22.29
CA ASP A 144 -10.32 -4.97 22.25
C ASP A 144 -8.96 -4.29 22.46
N PRO A 145 -8.06 -4.84 23.29
CA PRO A 145 -6.73 -4.26 23.50
C PRO A 145 -5.87 -4.30 22.24
N VAL A 146 -5.00 -3.31 22.06
CA VAL A 146 -4.04 -3.28 20.96
C VAL A 146 -3.14 -4.53 21.03
N PRO A 147 -3.01 -5.32 19.95
CA PRO A 147 -2.14 -6.50 19.93
C PRO A 147 -0.69 -6.15 20.27
N SER A 148 -0.11 -6.81 21.28
CA SER A 148 1.23 -6.50 21.80
C SER A 148 2.37 -6.61 20.78
N LYS A 149 2.16 -7.33 19.65
CA LYS A 149 3.09 -7.35 18.52
C LYS A 149 3.24 -5.96 17.85
N LEU A 150 2.21 -5.12 17.89
CA LEU A 150 2.21 -3.75 17.38
C LEU A 150 2.78 -2.71 18.37
N LEU A 151 3.15 -3.13 19.58
CA LEU A 151 3.66 -2.25 20.63
C LEU A 151 5.20 -2.37 20.79
N PRO A 152 5.87 -1.33 21.34
CA PRO A 152 5.33 0.02 21.60
C PRO A 152 4.97 0.75 20.30
N PHE A 153 4.17 1.83 20.39
CA PHE A 153 3.94 2.72 19.25
C PHE A 153 5.05 3.75 19.15
N GLU A 154 5.59 3.90 17.94
CA GLU A 154 6.58 4.89 17.53
C GLU A 154 5.88 5.90 16.62
N GLY A 155 4.98 6.72 17.18
CA GLY A 155 4.11 7.61 16.42
C GLY A 155 2.95 8.19 17.26
N PRO A 156 1.94 8.82 16.63
CA PRO A 156 0.82 9.46 17.33
C PRO A 156 -0.14 8.47 18.01
N GLY A 157 -0.03 7.17 17.74
CA GLY A 157 -0.84 6.14 18.36
C GLY A 157 -2.32 6.18 17.97
N LEU A 158 -3.19 5.82 18.92
CA LEU A 158 -4.63 5.74 18.74
C LEU A 158 -5.34 6.54 19.84
N GLU A 159 -6.53 7.05 19.54
CA GLU A 159 -7.37 7.73 20.53
C GLU A 159 -7.89 6.78 21.63
N SER A 160 -8.33 7.36 22.74
CA SER A 160 -8.91 6.65 23.87
C SER A 160 -9.97 7.54 24.55
N PRO A 161 -11.27 7.20 24.50
CA PRO A 161 -11.84 6.04 23.80
C PRO A 161 -11.67 6.12 22.27
N ARG A 162 -11.65 4.95 21.60
CA ARG A 162 -11.64 4.84 20.13
C ARG A 162 -12.95 4.20 19.63
N PRO A 163 -13.39 4.47 18.40
CA PRO A 163 -14.43 3.69 17.74
C PRO A 163 -13.89 2.33 17.26
N ASN A 164 -14.75 1.52 16.63
CA ASN A 164 -14.30 0.36 15.85
C ASN A 164 -13.52 0.83 14.61
N ILE A 165 -12.30 0.34 14.40
CA ILE A 165 -11.42 0.82 13.33
C ILE A 165 -10.83 -0.32 12.50
N ILE A 166 -10.49 -0.02 11.25
CA ILE A 166 -9.64 -0.84 10.38
C ILE A 166 -8.24 -0.24 10.38
N LEU A 167 -7.25 -0.99 10.90
CA LEU A 167 -5.84 -0.66 10.80
C LEU A 167 -5.25 -1.26 9.51
N GLY A 168 -4.38 -0.50 8.85
CA GLY A 168 -3.48 -1.01 7.81
C GLY A 168 -2.13 -1.33 8.42
N LEU A 169 -1.70 -2.58 8.33
CA LEU A 169 -0.37 -3.02 8.70
C LEU A 169 0.48 -3.13 7.42
N VAL A 170 1.35 -2.15 7.20
CA VAL A 170 2.17 -2.01 5.99
C VAL A 170 3.59 -2.52 6.27
N ILE A 171 4.11 -3.40 5.41
CA ILE A 171 5.47 -3.92 5.50
C ILE A 171 6.24 -3.47 4.26
N CYS A 172 7.07 -2.45 4.42
CA CYS A 172 7.87 -1.85 3.37
C CYS A 172 9.25 -2.51 3.29
N GLN A 173 9.84 -2.57 2.09
CA GLN A 173 11.27 -2.86 1.99
C GLN A 173 12.07 -1.60 2.36
N ARG A 174 13.05 -1.74 3.24
CA ARG A 174 13.94 -0.66 3.67
C ARG A 174 14.90 -0.31 2.54
N ILE A 175 14.43 0.51 1.61
CA ILE A 175 15.22 1.06 0.51
C ILE A 175 15.67 2.44 0.96
N LYS A 176 16.99 2.66 1.01
CA LYS A 176 17.58 3.99 1.23
C LYS A 176 17.41 4.82 -0.04
N ARG A 177 16.16 5.21 -0.35
CA ARG A 177 15.84 6.15 -1.44
C ARG A 177 16.66 7.42 -1.19
N PRO A 178 17.33 7.98 -2.21
CA PRO A 178 17.99 9.26 -2.04
C PRO A 178 16.93 10.31 -1.73
N SER A 179 17.00 10.90 -0.55
CA SER A 179 16.15 12.01 -0.13
C SER A 179 16.39 13.19 -1.07
N GLY A 180 15.41 13.51 -1.93
CA GLY A 180 15.47 14.57 -2.94
C GLY A 180 15.48 16.01 -2.38
N ALA A 181 15.89 16.19 -1.13
CA ALA A 181 16.22 17.49 -0.55
C ALA A 181 17.67 17.82 -0.91
N GLY A 182 17.86 18.53 -2.02
CA GLY A 182 19.18 18.98 -2.43
C GLY A 182 19.68 20.13 -1.55
N GLU A 183 20.44 19.82 -0.50
CA GLU A 183 21.30 20.84 0.13
C GLU A 183 22.28 21.36 -0.92
N LEU A 184 22.22 22.67 -1.18
CA LEU A 184 22.90 23.32 -2.29
C LEU A 184 24.36 23.66 -1.96
N ASP A 185 25.07 22.75 -1.27
CA ASP A 185 26.41 22.99 -0.78
C ASP A 185 27.47 22.20 -1.57
N LYS A 186 27.71 22.67 -2.79
CA LYS A 186 28.98 22.42 -3.49
C LYS A 186 29.92 23.59 -3.25
N VAL A 187 30.66 23.51 -2.15
CA VAL A 187 31.86 24.34 -1.97
C VAL A 187 32.81 24.16 -3.15
N GLU A 188 33.14 25.26 -3.84
CA GLU A 188 34.20 25.27 -4.84
C GLU A 188 35.58 25.33 -4.16
N GLU A 189 36.25 24.19 -4.03
CA GLU A 189 37.71 24.17 -3.91
C GLU A 189 38.36 23.54 -5.16
N LYS A 190 38.58 24.39 -6.18
CA LYS A 190 39.61 24.12 -7.20
C LYS A 190 40.83 25.01 -6.95
N ARG A 191 41.73 24.48 -6.13
CA ARG A 191 43.00 25.09 -5.75
C ARG A 191 43.89 25.37 -6.98
N THR A 192 44.56 26.52 -6.95
CA THR A 192 45.19 27.15 -8.12
C THR A 192 46.72 26.96 -8.17
N ARG A 193 47.27 26.79 -9.39
CA ARG A 193 48.72 26.90 -9.77
C ARG A 193 49.67 25.78 -9.28
N PRO A 194 50.88 25.65 -9.88
CA PRO A 194 51.54 26.52 -10.87
C PRO A 194 51.67 25.95 -12.29
N GLN A 195 52.24 26.77 -13.19
CA GLN A 195 52.53 26.49 -14.60
C GLN A 195 53.94 25.92 -14.76
N THR A 196 54.15 25.14 -15.83
CA THR A 196 55.40 25.14 -16.60
C THR A 196 55.02 25.31 -18.07
N GLN A 197 55.63 26.27 -18.75
CA GLN A 197 55.56 26.40 -20.21
C GLN A 197 56.71 25.62 -20.83
N GLU A 198 56.45 24.94 -21.93
CA GLU A 198 57.38 24.86 -23.05
C GLU A 198 56.59 25.09 -24.34
N GLU A 199 57.24 25.53 -25.40
CA GLU A 199 56.65 26.34 -26.47
C GLU A 199 57.11 25.84 -27.85
N THR A 200 56.36 26.14 -28.92
CA THR A 200 56.89 26.30 -30.30
C THR A 200 57.39 25.01 -31.02
N GLU A 201 57.13 24.71 -32.30
CA GLU A 201 56.22 25.24 -33.35
C GLU A 201 56.13 24.20 -34.53
N VAL A 202 55.52 24.60 -35.66
CA VAL A 202 55.67 24.03 -37.04
C VAL A 202 54.92 22.74 -37.41
N SER A 203 53.75 22.95 -38.03
CA SER A 203 53.30 22.44 -39.35
C SER A 203 53.92 21.17 -39.99
N VAL A 204 53.07 20.26 -40.50
CA VAL A 204 52.99 19.90 -41.94
C VAL A 204 51.74 19.02 -42.24
N TYR A 205 51.07 19.29 -43.36
CA TYR A 205 50.00 18.49 -43.98
C TYR A 205 50.53 17.92 -45.32
N PRO A 206 50.09 16.73 -45.83
CA PRO A 206 48.72 16.60 -46.39
C PRO A 206 48.06 15.19 -46.45
N LYS A 207 46.78 15.18 -46.89
CA LYS A 207 45.99 14.20 -47.70
C LYS A 207 46.53 12.75 -47.85
N VAL A 208 45.72 11.68 -47.84
CA VAL A 208 44.30 11.45 -48.29
C VAL A 208 43.64 10.34 -47.40
N SER A 209 42.50 9.64 -47.62
CA SER A 209 41.47 9.49 -48.71
C SER A 209 40.19 8.74 -48.23
N VAL A 210 39.04 9.06 -48.86
CA VAL A 210 37.88 8.18 -49.20
C VAL A 210 37.01 7.54 -48.09
N ALA A 211 35.69 7.73 -48.25
CA ALA A 211 34.54 6.96 -47.74
C ALA A 211 33.60 6.69 -48.96
N PRO A 212 32.34 6.15 -48.89
CA PRO A 212 31.50 5.77 -47.74
C PRO A 212 30.65 4.47 -47.93
N GLN A 213 29.59 4.33 -47.12
CA GLN A 213 28.36 3.51 -47.29
C GLN A 213 28.36 1.97 -47.17
N SER A 214 27.38 1.47 -46.42
CA SER A 214 26.51 0.37 -46.84
C SER A 214 25.10 0.52 -46.24
N GLU A 215 24.07 0.45 -47.08
CA GLU A 215 22.67 0.23 -46.65
C GLU A 215 22.30 -1.24 -46.85
N ARG A 216 21.35 -1.78 -46.06
CA ARG A 216 20.14 -2.47 -46.60
C ARG A 216 19.10 -2.87 -45.54
N LYS A 217 17.91 -3.21 -46.05
CA LYS A 217 16.65 -3.50 -45.34
C LYS A 217 16.48 -5.01 -44.98
N PRO A 218 15.52 -5.36 -44.09
CA PRO A 218 15.37 -6.72 -43.55
C PRO A 218 14.62 -7.70 -44.48
N PRO A 219 14.75 -9.02 -44.25
CA PRO A 219 14.01 -10.06 -44.97
C PRO A 219 12.59 -10.30 -44.40
N ARG A 220 11.72 -10.87 -45.26
CA ARG A 220 10.37 -11.40 -44.97
C ARG A 220 10.11 -12.59 -45.90
N PHE A 221 9.15 -13.46 -45.51
CA PHE A 221 8.70 -14.66 -46.26
C PHE A 221 9.76 -15.78 -46.35
N GLN A 222 9.45 -17.06 -46.63
CA GLN A 222 8.20 -17.74 -47.05
C GLN A 222 7.80 -18.80 -45.99
N VAL A 223 6.51 -19.01 -45.65
CA VAL A 223 5.46 -19.76 -46.39
C VAL A 223 5.85 -21.21 -46.68
N GLY A 224 5.12 -22.15 -46.06
CA GLY A 224 5.11 -23.58 -46.40
C GLY A 224 3.66 -24.07 -46.50
N SER A 225 3.33 -24.74 -47.60
CA SER A 225 2.07 -25.48 -47.78
C SER A 225 2.20 -26.86 -47.13
N GLY A 226 1.16 -27.57 -46.69
CA GLY A 226 -0.28 -27.30 -46.72
C GLY A 226 -1.03 -28.65 -46.71
N ASP A 227 -2.31 -28.68 -46.32
CA ASP A 227 -3.10 -29.92 -46.32
C ASP A 227 -4.60 -29.65 -46.57
N MET A 228 -5.34 -30.64 -47.06
CA MET A 228 -6.69 -30.48 -47.63
C MET A 228 -7.60 -31.70 -47.37
N ALA A 229 -8.62 -31.52 -46.53
CA ALA A 229 -9.77 -32.44 -46.41
C ALA A 229 -11.05 -31.71 -45.96
N VAL A 230 -12.21 -32.25 -46.31
CA VAL A 230 -13.55 -31.65 -46.07
C VAL A 230 -14.43 -32.61 -45.26
N SER A 231 -15.10 -32.10 -44.21
CA SER A 231 -16.39 -32.57 -43.62
C SER A 231 -16.74 -31.66 -42.41
N THR A 232 -17.84 -30.90 -42.35
CA THR A 232 -19.29 -31.22 -42.28
C THR A 232 -19.80 -31.81 -40.94
N THR A 233 -20.35 -30.91 -40.11
CA THR A 233 -21.59 -31.06 -39.30
C THR A 233 -21.67 -32.10 -38.15
N PRO A 234 -22.08 -31.71 -36.92
CA PRO A 234 -22.25 -32.63 -35.79
C PRO A 234 -23.70 -33.10 -35.51
N PRO A 235 -23.90 -34.38 -35.18
CA PRO A 235 -24.89 -34.88 -34.22
C PRO A 235 -24.20 -35.23 -32.87
N GLY A 236 -24.85 -35.54 -31.75
CA GLY A 236 -26.27 -35.68 -31.42
C GLY A 236 -26.47 -36.74 -30.32
N THR A 237 -27.07 -36.39 -29.17
CA THR A 237 -27.55 -37.32 -28.12
C THR A 237 -28.82 -38.06 -28.60
N PRO A 238 -29.28 -39.22 -28.05
CA PRO A 238 -29.56 -39.45 -26.62
C PRO A 238 -29.29 -40.91 -26.09
N PRO A 239 -30.16 -41.69 -25.38
CA PRO A 239 -29.79 -42.37 -24.12
C PRO A 239 -30.09 -43.91 -24.19
N PRO A 240 -30.55 -44.68 -23.16
CA PRO A 240 -31.11 -44.36 -21.82
C PRO A 240 -30.05 -44.12 -20.73
#